data_AF-A0A4Q5C5H8-F1
#
_entry.id   AF-A0A4Q5C5H8-F1
#
_cell.length_a   1.000
_cell.length_b   1.000
_cell.length_c   1.000
_cell.angle_alpha   90.00
_cell.angle_beta   90.00
_cell.angle_gamma   90.00
#
_symmetry.space_group_name_H-M   'P 1'
#
loop_
_entity.id
_entity.type
_entity.pdbx_description
1 polymer ?
#
loop_
_entity_poly.entity_id
_entity_poly.type
_entity_poly.pdbx_seq_one_letter_code
_entity_poly.pdbx_strand_id
1 'polypeptide(L)' 'MKKGDKRITYADRQKIEAMERTGAKVTDIAKAVGFHRATIYNELKRGGTPYRAEVAQRSL' A
#
# COMPACT_ATOMS: atom_id res chain seq x y z
N MET A 1 -0.07 18.00 -16.34
CA MET A 1 0.09 17.53 -14.95
C MET A 1 1.32 16.63 -14.88
N LYS A 2 2.31 16.93 -14.03
CA LYS A 2 3.48 16.05 -13.86
C LYS A 2 2.99 14.71 -13.30
N LYS A 3 3.23 13.64 -14.07
CA LYS A 3 2.98 12.25 -13.69
C LYS A 3 4.03 11.85 -12.65
N GLY A 4 3.92 12.30 -11.40
CA GLY A 4 5.01 12.12 -10.43
C GLY A 4 4.69 12.21 -8.94
N ASP A 5 3.68 12.98 -8.51
CA ASP A 5 3.66 13.43 -7.11
C ASP A 5 2.70 12.69 -6.17
N LYS A 6 1.92 11.71 -6.68
CA LYS A 6 1.01 10.94 -5.81
C LYS A 6 1.83 9.96 -4.95
N ARG A 7 1.89 10.22 -3.64
CA ARG A 7 2.52 9.34 -2.64
C ARG A 7 1.45 8.55 -1.89
N ILE A 8 1.79 7.34 -1.46
CA ILE A 8 0.93 6.54 -0.57
C ILE A 8 0.78 7.29 0.75
N THR A 9 -0.45 7.68 1.07
CA THR A 9 -0.81 8.34 2.32
C THR A 9 -0.98 7.33 3.45
N TYR A 10 -1.05 7.77 4.70
CA TYR A 10 -1.34 6.86 5.81
C TYR A 10 -2.72 6.20 5.69
N ALA A 11 -3.72 6.93 5.18
CA ALA A 11 -5.04 6.37 4.90
C ALA A 11 -4.99 5.25 3.83
N ASP A 12 -4.18 5.43 2.78
CA ASP A 12 -3.94 4.37 1.80
C ASP A 12 -3.30 3.14 2.46
N ARG A 13 -2.34 3.33 3.37
CA ARG A 13 -1.70 2.24 4.14
C ARG A 13 -2.71 1.48 4.99
N GLN A 14 -3.58 2.17 5.71
CA GLN A 14 -4.63 1.52 6.51
C GLN A 14 -5.59 0.69 5.62
N LYS A 15 -5.90 1.18 4.42
CA LYS A 15 -6.71 0.43 3.46
C LYS A 15 -5.98 -0.79 2.91
N ILE A 16 -4.69 -0.67 2.61
CA ILE A 16 -3.84 -1.81 2.20
C ILE A 16 -3.83 -2.87 3.31
N GLU A 17 -3.65 -2.48 4.57
CA GLU A 17 -3.65 -3.40 5.72
C GLU A 17 -4.97 -4.11 5.92
N ALA A 18 -6.10 -3.40 5.86
CA ALA A 18 -7.41 -4.01 5.97
C ALA A 18 -7.65 -5.04 4.84
N MET A 19 -7.29 -4.70 3.61
CA MET A 19 -7.48 -5.58 2.45
C MET A 19 -6.53 -6.78 2.45
N GLU A 20 -5.26 -6.59 2.81
CA GLU A 20 -4.28 -7.68 2.92
C GLU A 20 -4.73 -8.70 3.97
N ARG A 21 -5.24 -8.24 5.12
CA ARG A 21 -5.79 -9.11 6.18
C ARG A 21 -7.00 -9.94 5.74
N THR A 22 -7.78 -9.44 4.78
CA THR A 22 -8.89 -10.21 4.17
C THR A 22 -8.44 -11.19 3.09
N GLY A 23 -7.15 -11.26 2.78
CA GLY A 23 -6.60 -12.09 1.70
C GLY A 23 -6.83 -11.52 0.30
N ALA A 24 -7.10 -10.21 0.18
CA ALA A 24 -7.33 -9.57 -1.11
C ALA A 24 -6.08 -9.66 -2.00
N LYS A 25 -6.28 -9.85 -3.31
CA LYS A 25 -5.16 -9.89 -4.26
C LYS A 25 -4.53 -8.50 -4.38
N VAL A 26 -3.21 -8.46 -4.58
CA VAL A 26 -2.44 -7.22 -4.78
C VAL A 26 -3.01 -6.35 -5.92
N THR A 27 -3.57 -6.96 -6.96
CA THR A 27 -4.23 -6.24 -8.06
C THR A 27 -5.48 -5.48 -7.62
N ASP A 28 -6.25 -6.04 -6.68
CA ASP A 28 -7.48 -5.42 -6.19
C ASP A 28 -7.15 -4.32 -5.18
N ILE A 29 -6.15 -4.54 -4.34
CA ILE A 29 -5.56 -3.51 -3.47
C ILE A 29 -5.08 -2.32 -4.30
N ALA A 30 -4.30 -2.58 -5.35
CA ALA A 30 -3.76 -1.57 -6.26
C ALA A 30 -4.87 -0.71 -6.90
N LYS A 31 -5.94 -1.35 -7.40
CA LYS A 31 -7.12 -0.64 -7.92
C LYS A 31 -7.79 0.20 -6.83
N ALA A 32 -7.93 -0.34 -5.62
CA ALA A 32 -8.65 0.29 -4.53
C ALA A 32 -7.96 1.55 -3.96
N VAL A 33 -6.62 1.61 -3.97
CA VAL A 33 -5.85 2.80 -3.55
C VAL A 33 -5.40 3.67 -4.75
N GLY A 34 -5.64 3.20 -5.97
CA GLY A 34 -5.29 3.92 -7.19
C GLY A 34 -3.78 4.06 -7.38
N PHE A 35 -3.05 2.94 -7.21
CA PHE A 35 -1.61 2.82 -7.48
C PHE A 35 -1.33 1.62 -8.38
N HIS A 36 -0.15 1.58 -8.98
CA HIS A 36 0.27 0.40 -9.74
C HIS A 36 0.63 -0.75 -8.80
N ARG A 37 0.40 -2.00 -9.22
CA ARG A 37 0.70 -3.22 -8.43
C ARG A 37 2.16 -3.26 -7.95
N ALA A 38 3.10 -2.78 -8.75
CA ALA A 38 4.52 -2.71 -8.37
C ALA A 38 4.76 -1.79 -7.16
N THR A 39 4.03 -0.67 -7.09
CA THR A 39 4.07 0.23 -5.93
C THR A 39 3.54 -0.47 -4.68
N ILE A 40 2.47 -1.27 -4.82
CA ILE A 40 1.92 -2.04 -3.70
C ILE A 40 2.90 -3.11 -3.22
N TYR A 41 3.57 -3.85 -4.11
CA TYR A 41 4.60 -4.82 -3.69
C TYR A 41 5.73 -4.17 -2.88
N ASN A 42 6.19 -2.98 -3.30
CA ASN A 42 7.23 -2.25 -2.57
C ASN A 42 6.71 -1.76 -1.21
N GLU A 43 5.47 -1.30 -1.15
CA GLU A 43 4.83 -0.88 0.09
C GLU A 43 4.64 -2.06 1.05
N LEU A 44 4.17 -3.21 0.56
CA LEU A 44 4.03 -4.43 1.37
C LEU A 44 5.37 -4.87 1.96
N LYS A 45 6.44 -4.85 1.16
CA LYS A 45 7.82 -5.11 1.66
C LYS A 45 8.24 -4.12 2.76
N ARG A 46 7.84 -2.85 2.65
CA ARG A 46 8.13 -1.82 3.66
C ARG A 46 7.39 -2.07 4.98
N GLY A 47 6.15 -2.56 4.92
CA GLY A 47 5.33 -2.83 6.10
C GLY A 47 5.54 -4.19 6.76
N GLY A 48 6.37 -5.06 6.17
CA GLY A 48 6.67 -6.40 6.71
C GLY A 48 5.59 -7.45 6.43
N THR A 49 5.75 -8.62 7.05
CA THR A 49 4.82 -9.77 6.95
C THR A 49 4.42 -10.22 8.37
N PRO A 50 3.14 -10.13 8.78
CA PRO A 50 2.03 -9.53 8.05
C PRO A 50 2.20 -8.01 7.86
N TYR A 51 1.55 -7.44 6.85
CA TYR A 51 1.69 -6.02 6.55
C TYR A 51 1.11 -5.14 7.66
N ARG A 52 1.88 -4.13 8.11
CA ARG A 52 1.44 -3.14 9.10
C ARG A 52 1.62 -1.73 8.57
N ALA A 53 0.54 -0.95 8.52
CA ALA A 53 0.55 0.43 8.04
C ALA A 53 1.52 1.32 8.83
N GLU A 54 1.55 1.16 10.15
CA GLU A 54 2.43 1.91 11.06
C GLU A 54 3.91 1.67 10.78
N VAL A 55 4.29 0.42 10.49
CA VAL A 55 5.68 0.06 10.18
C VAL A 55 6.09 0.73 8.88
N ALA A 56 5.24 0.62 7.84
CA ALA A 56 5.53 1.23 6.56
C ALA A 56 5.59 2.77 6.60
N GLN A 57 4.81 3.41 7.48
CA GLN A 57 4.81 4.86 7.68
C GLN A 57 6.11 5.35 8.34
N ARG A 58 6.67 4.60 9.29
CA ARG A 58 7.90 4.96 10.02
C ARG A 58 9.17 4.79 9.19
N SER A 59 9.11 4.01 8.10
CA SER A 59 10.24 3.73 7.21
C SER A 59 10.33 4.67 6.00
N LEU A 60 9.68 5.84 6.06
CA LEU A 60 9.73 6.91 5.05
C LEU A 60 10.69 8.03 5.47
#